data_AF-N8WTN8-F1
#
_entry.id   AF-N8WTN8-F1
#
_cell.length_a   1.000
_cell.length_b   1.000
_cell.length_c   1.000
_cell.angle_alpha   90.00
_cell.angle_beta   90.00
_cell.angle_gamma   90.00
#
_symmetry.space_group_name_H-M   'P 1'
#
loop_
_entity.id
_entity.type
_entity.pdbx_description
1 polymer ?
#
loop_
_entity_poly.entity_id
_entity_poly.type
_entity_poly.pdbx_seq_one_letter_code
_entity_poly.pdbx_strand_id
1 'polypeptide(L)'
;MDFNGQTYQLIAGKQLIAGQQVLKHYLIKLVIYTLLGIILSTLLAWLMEHYLLRSMRQLIYATQQINVQQLDQRIELPSRTIEVQQLTEAINAMLDRIQQGYEQLVRFSEDISHELRTPLNNLMGQTQIALSKSRSRDELENLLYSHLEEYERLTQMIENMLFIARVEHGHYQIEK
;
A
#
# COMPACT_ATOMS: atom_id res chain seq x y z
N MET A 1 12.78 60.13 -66.67
CA MET A 1 13.17 61.17 -67.63
C MET A 1 13.05 62.49 -66.91
N ASP A 2 14.16 63.19 -66.71
CA ASP A 2 14.16 64.54 -66.16
C ASP A 2 13.65 65.52 -67.19
N PHE A 3 12.57 66.22 -66.84
CA PHE A 3 12.32 67.56 -67.33
C PHE A 3 12.02 68.40 -66.08
N ASN A 4 12.90 69.37 -65.82
CA ASN A 4 12.69 70.51 -64.91
C ASN A 4 12.93 70.35 -63.40
N GLY A 5 14.09 69.81 -62.99
CA GLY A 5 14.76 70.20 -61.74
C GLY A 5 14.05 69.96 -60.40
N GLN A 6 12.92 69.26 -60.37
CA GLN A 6 12.28 68.78 -59.15
C GLN A 6 12.02 67.29 -59.25
N THR A 7 12.76 66.54 -58.43
CA THR A 7 12.63 65.09 -58.27
C THR A 7 11.34 64.79 -57.50
N TYR A 8 10.22 64.63 -58.18
CA TYR A 8 9.01 64.07 -57.58
C TYR A 8 9.16 62.55 -57.45
N GLN A 9 9.73 62.11 -56.32
CA GLN A 9 9.67 60.71 -55.93
C GLN A 9 8.25 60.37 -55.48
N LEU A 10 7.53 59.64 -56.33
CA LEU A 10 6.21 59.10 -56.02
C LEU A 10 6.38 57.85 -55.11
N ILE A 11 6.85 58.07 -53.89
CA ILE A 11 6.96 57.05 -52.83
C ILE A 11 5.86 57.32 -51.80
N ALA A 12 4.60 57.20 -52.20
CA ALA A 12 3.49 57.23 -51.25
C ALA A 12 2.24 56.66 -51.92
N GLY A 13 2.03 55.35 -51.83
CA GLY A 13 0.73 54.78 -52.21
C GLY A 13 0.69 53.27 -52.34
N LYS A 14 1.75 52.63 -52.84
CA LYS A 14 1.73 51.18 -53.10
C LYS A 14 2.22 50.28 -51.95
N GLN A 15 2.64 50.83 -50.82
CA GLN A 15 3.31 50.03 -49.78
C GLN A 15 2.60 49.93 -48.41
N LEU A 16 1.48 50.62 -48.21
CA LEU A 16 0.69 50.48 -46.97
C LEU A 16 -0.40 49.39 -47.06
N ILE A 17 -0.93 49.12 -48.26
CA ILE A 17 -2.01 48.14 -48.44
C ILE A 17 -1.47 46.70 -48.51
N ALA A 18 -0.30 46.49 -49.13
CA ALA A 18 0.35 45.18 -49.19
C ALA A 18 0.82 44.72 -47.79
N GLY A 19 1.37 45.62 -46.98
CA GLY A 19 1.77 45.32 -45.60
C GLY A 19 0.59 44.92 -44.70
N GLN A 20 -0.57 45.58 -44.85
CA GLN A 20 -1.76 45.23 -44.08
C GLN A 20 -2.36 43.87 -44.45
N GLN A 21 -2.32 43.48 -45.73
CA GLN A 21 -2.77 42.15 -46.16
C GLN A 21 -1.85 41.05 -45.66
N VAL A 22 -0.52 41.27 -45.71
CA VAL A 22 0.46 40.33 -45.18
C VAL A 22 0.28 40.17 -43.66
N LEU A 23 0.13 41.28 -42.92
CA LEU A 23 -0.10 41.25 -41.47
C LEU A 23 -1.40 40.51 -41.11
N LYS A 24 -2.51 40.75 -41.82
CA LYS A 24 -3.77 40.02 -41.60
C LYS A 24 -3.63 38.51 -41.81
N HIS A 25 -2.88 38.08 -42.83
CA HIS A 25 -2.62 36.65 -43.05
C HIS A 25 -1.79 36.03 -41.93
N TYR A 26 -0.81 36.74 -41.38
CA TYR A 26 -0.05 36.26 -40.21
C TYR A 26 -0.92 36.19 -38.95
N LEU A 27 -1.76 37.20 -38.71
CA LEU A 27 -2.69 37.21 -37.57
C LEU A 27 -3.70 36.06 -37.64
N ILE A 28 -4.28 35.79 -38.82
CA ILE A 28 -5.22 34.67 -39.01
C ILE A 28 -4.52 33.33 -38.79
N LYS A 29 -3.29 33.14 -39.31
CA LYS A 29 -2.51 31.92 -39.06
C LYS A 29 -2.20 31.72 -37.58
N LEU A 30 -1.84 32.79 -36.87
CA LEU A 30 -1.56 32.75 -35.44
C LEU A 30 -2.81 32.33 -34.65
N VAL A 31 -3.97 32.92 -34.98
CA VAL A 31 -5.28 32.56 -34.39
C VAL A 31 -5.65 31.10 -34.67
N ILE A 32 -5.43 30.62 -35.89
CA ILE A 32 -5.69 29.21 -36.24
C ILE A 32 -4.77 28.28 -35.44
N TYR A 33 -3.47 28.56 -35.35
CA TYR A 33 -2.53 27.73 -34.60
C TYR A 33 -2.80 27.74 -33.09
N THR A 34 -3.21 28.88 -32.51
CA THR A 34 -3.59 28.92 -31.09
C THR A 34 -4.88 28.15 -30.84
N LEU A 35 -5.91 28.31 -31.68
CA LEU A 35 -7.14 27.52 -31.59
C LEU A 35 -6.86 26.02 -31.72
N LEU A 36 -6.03 25.63 -32.69
CA LEU A 36 -5.63 24.23 -32.88
C LEU A 36 -4.87 23.70 -31.66
N GLY A 37 -3.97 24.51 -31.09
CA GLY A 37 -3.22 24.17 -29.88
C GLY A 37 -4.12 23.99 -28.66
N ILE A 38 -5.12 24.86 -28.49
CA ILE A 38 -6.12 24.74 -27.42
C ILE A 38 -6.91 23.44 -27.60
N ILE A 39 -7.44 23.19 -28.79
CA ILE A 39 -8.22 21.98 -29.08
C ILE A 39 -7.39 20.72 -28.80
N LEU A 40 -6.14 20.69 -29.28
CA LEU A 40 -5.23 19.56 -29.09
C LEU A 40 -4.91 19.33 -27.61
N SER A 41 -4.62 20.40 -26.87
CA SER A 41 -4.36 20.35 -25.42
C SER A 41 -5.56 19.83 -24.63
N THR A 42 -6.77 20.34 -24.94
CA THR A 42 -8.01 19.85 -24.31
C THR A 42 -8.26 18.38 -24.63
N LEU A 43 -8.01 17.95 -25.87
CA LEU A 43 -8.18 16.55 -26.27
C LEU A 43 -7.20 15.63 -25.53
N LEU A 44 -5.93 16.05 -25.41
CA LEU A 44 -4.89 15.35 -24.65
C LEU A 44 -5.24 15.25 -23.16
N ALA A 45 -5.72 16.34 -22.55
CA ALA A 45 -6.15 16.35 -21.16
C ALA A 45 -7.31 15.39 -20.91
N TRP A 46 -8.32 15.40 -21.80
CA TRP A 46 -9.47 14.50 -21.72
C TRP A 46 -9.07 13.02 -21.87
N LEU A 47 -8.15 12.73 -22.80
CA LEU A 47 -7.57 11.39 -22.95
C LEU A 47 -6.83 10.94 -21.68
N MET A 48 -5.95 11.77 -21.11
CA MET A 48 -5.22 11.40 -19.89
C MET A 48 -6.15 11.11 -18.70
N GLU A 49 -7.20 11.91 -18.53
CA GLU A 49 -8.18 11.68 -17.47
C GLU A 49 -8.88 10.32 -17.61
N HIS A 50 -9.22 9.92 -18.84
CA HIS A 50 -9.95 8.67 -19.06
C HIS A 50 -9.08 7.41 -18.89
N TYR A 51 -7.78 7.49 -19.21
CA TYR A 51 -6.88 6.35 -19.14
C TYR A 51 -6.15 6.22 -17.80
N LEU A 52 -5.60 7.33 -17.27
CA LEU A 52 -4.71 7.29 -16.11
C LEU A 52 -5.50 7.39 -14.79
N LEU A 53 -6.40 8.37 -14.69
CA LEU A 53 -7.15 8.63 -13.45
C LEU A 53 -8.22 7.57 -13.17
N ARG A 54 -8.72 6.89 -14.20
CA ARG A 54 -9.69 5.79 -14.03
C ARG A 54 -9.02 4.56 -13.41
N SER A 55 -7.86 4.14 -13.94
CA SER A 55 -7.12 2.98 -13.43
C SER A 55 -6.64 3.20 -11.99
N MET A 56 -6.22 4.43 -11.66
CA MET A 56 -5.86 4.79 -10.28
C MET A 56 -7.05 4.74 -9.32
N ARG A 57 -8.23 5.21 -9.72
CA ARG A 57 -9.44 5.11 -8.89
C ARG A 57 -9.83 3.66 -8.62
N GLN A 58 -9.69 2.79 -9.61
CA GLN A 58 -9.94 1.36 -9.42
C GLN A 58 -8.94 0.72 -8.46
N LEU A 59 -7.65 1.10 -8.55
CA LEU A 59 -6.64 0.65 -7.59
C LEU A 59 -6.93 1.14 -6.18
N ILE A 60 -7.26 2.42 -6.00
CA ILE A 60 -7.63 2.95 -4.69
C ILE A 60 -8.83 2.20 -4.11
N TYR A 61 -9.86 1.97 -4.91
CA TYR A 61 -11.04 1.23 -4.46
C TYR A 61 -10.70 -0.22 -4.09
N ALA A 62 -9.93 -0.92 -4.92
CA ALA A 62 -9.49 -2.28 -4.64
C ALA A 62 -8.68 -2.35 -3.34
N THR A 63 -7.75 -1.42 -3.14
CA THR A 63 -6.95 -1.35 -1.90
C THR A 63 -7.80 -1.01 -0.67
N GLN A 64 -8.83 -0.17 -0.81
CA GLN A 64 -9.77 0.14 0.28
C GLN A 64 -10.65 -1.04 0.68
N GLN A 65 -10.87 -2.00 -0.21
CA GLN A 65 -11.65 -3.20 0.07
C GLN A 65 -10.83 -4.30 0.75
N ILE A 66 -9.51 -4.16 0.84
CA ILE A 66 -8.65 -5.11 1.54
C ILE A 66 -9.00 -5.08 3.02
N ASN A 67 -9.45 -6.21 3.53
CA ASN A 67 -9.72 -6.41 4.94
C ASN A 67 -8.72 -7.42 5.50
N VAL A 68 -8.22 -7.17 6.72
CA VAL A 68 -7.34 -8.08 7.48
C VAL A 68 -7.97 -9.46 7.66
N GLN A 69 -9.31 -9.57 7.69
CA GLN A 69 -10.02 -10.85 7.76
C GLN A 69 -10.08 -11.60 6.42
N GLN A 70 -9.73 -10.97 5.29
CA GLN A 70 -9.78 -11.52 3.93
C GLN A 70 -8.50 -11.17 3.15
N LEU A 71 -7.35 -11.47 3.76
CA LEU A 71 -6.03 -11.28 3.16
C LEU A 71 -5.76 -12.22 1.98
N ASP A 72 -6.63 -13.19 1.73
CA ASP A 72 -6.58 -14.15 0.61
C ASP A 72 -6.97 -13.51 -0.73
N GLN A 73 -7.69 -12.39 -0.72
CA GLN A 73 -8.04 -11.66 -1.94
C GLN A 73 -6.82 -10.90 -2.48
N ARG A 74 -6.61 -10.98 -3.79
CA ARG A 74 -5.58 -10.22 -4.51
C ARG A 74 -6.22 -9.15 -5.37
N ILE A 75 -5.49 -8.06 -5.57
CA ILE A 75 -5.92 -7.01 -6.49
C ILE A 75 -5.70 -7.52 -7.92
N GLU A 76 -6.79 -7.86 -8.60
CA GLU A 76 -6.82 -8.20 -10.02
C GLU A 76 -7.36 -7.02 -10.84
N LEU A 77 -6.47 -6.15 -11.30
CA LEU A 77 -6.82 -5.02 -12.15
C LEU A 77 -6.29 -5.23 -13.56
N PRO A 78 -7.14 -5.33 -14.60
CA PRO A 78 -6.71 -5.27 -15.98
C PRO A 78 -6.31 -3.82 -16.33
N SER A 79 -5.18 -3.35 -15.80
CA SER A 79 -4.62 -2.05 -16.16
C SER A 79 -3.83 -2.14 -17.45
N ARG A 80 -3.91 -1.12 -18.31
CA ARG A 80 -3.12 -1.02 -19.55
C ARG A 80 -1.79 -0.28 -19.37
N THR A 81 -1.59 0.39 -18.24
CA THR A 81 -0.37 1.16 -17.95
C THR A 81 0.59 0.34 -17.09
N ILE A 82 1.86 0.34 -17.45
CA ILE A 82 2.89 -0.47 -16.79
C ILE A 82 3.12 -0.03 -15.34
N GLU A 83 3.02 1.27 -15.06
CA GLU A 83 3.22 1.83 -13.72
C GLU A 83 2.17 1.33 -12.73
N VAL A 84 0.92 1.19 -13.19
CA VAL A 84 -0.20 0.72 -12.35
C VAL A 84 -0.09 -0.79 -12.13
N GLN A 85 0.38 -1.54 -13.12
CA GLN A 85 0.66 -2.97 -12.96
C GLN A 85 1.77 -3.20 -11.93
N GLN A 86 2.90 -2.48 -12.04
CA GLN A 86 4.01 -2.57 -11.08
C GLN A 86 3.57 -2.23 -9.65
N LEU A 87 2.74 -1.19 -9.48
CA LEU A 87 2.21 -0.86 -8.16
C LEU A 87 1.24 -1.93 -7.62
N THR A 88 0.41 -2.52 -8.48
CA THR A 88 -0.48 -3.63 -8.11
C THR A 88 0.32 -4.84 -7.66
N GLU A 89 1.38 -5.20 -8.38
CA GLU A 89 2.30 -6.28 -8.00
C GLU A 89 2.99 -6.00 -6.66
N ALA A 90 3.46 -4.78 -6.45
CA ALA A 90 4.08 -4.37 -5.17
C ALA A 90 3.09 -4.47 -4.00
N ILE A 91 1.84 -4.07 -4.20
CA ILE A 91 0.79 -4.20 -3.17
C ILE A 91 0.48 -5.68 -2.91
N ASN A 92 0.31 -6.49 -3.94
CA ASN A 92 0.05 -7.93 -3.77
C ASN A 92 1.22 -8.63 -3.05
N ALA A 93 2.47 -8.29 -3.36
CA ALA A 93 3.64 -8.80 -2.64
C ALA A 93 3.67 -8.36 -1.17
N MET A 94 3.22 -7.13 -0.86
CA MET A 94 3.03 -6.69 0.52
C MET A 94 1.94 -7.50 1.23
N LEU A 95 0.81 -7.77 0.56
CA LEU A 95 -0.25 -8.61 1.11
C LEU A 95 0.20 -10.04 1.37
N ASP A 96 1.01 -10.62 0.48
CA ASP A 96 1.59 -11.95 0.69
C ASP A 96 2.43 -12.00 1.97
N ARG A 97 3.26 -10.98 2.21
CA ARG A 97 4.08 -10.88 3.43
C ARG A 97 3.22 -10.74 4.69
N ILE A 98 2.16 -9.93 4.62
CA ILE A 98 1.22 -9.76 5.73
C ILE A 98 0.48 -11.07 6.01
N GLN A 99 0.00 -11.76 4.97
CA GLN A 99 -0.70 -13.04 5.12
C GLN A 99 0.21 -14.09 5.75
N GLN A 100 1.44 -14.23 5.29
CA GLN A 100 2.41 -15.17 5.86
C GLN A 100 2.67 -14.89 7.34
N GLY A 101 2.89 -13.63 7.72
CA GLY A 101 3.08 -13.24 9.12
C GLY A 101 1.84 -13.47 9.97
N TYR A 102 0.64 -13.20 9.44
CA TYR A 102 -0.61 -13.44 10.13
C TYR A 102 -0.87 -14.94 10.37
N GLU A 103 -0.65 -15.78 9.36
CA GLU A 103 -0.80 -17.24 9.50
C GLU A 103 0.18 -17.82 10.54
N GLN A 104 1.42 -17.31 10.57
CA GLN A 104 2.40 -17.70 11.57
C GLN A 104 1.97 -17.29 12.98
N LEU A 105 1.43 -16.08 13.14
CA LEU A 105 0.88 -15.61 14.41
C LEU A 105 -0.31 -16.45 14.88
N VAL A 106 -1.23 -16.81 13.98
CA VAL A 106 -2.39 -17.65 14.31
C VAL A 106 -1.93 -19.04 14.77
N ARG A 107 -1.05 -19.70 14.01
CA ARG A 107 -0.48 -21.00 14.39
C ARG A 107 0.24 -20.94 15.74
N PHE A 108 1.07 -19.93 15.94
CA PHE A 108 1.77 -19.72 17.21
C PHE A 108 0.80 -19.53 18.37
N SER A 109 -0.26 -18.74 18.19
CA SER A 109 -1.28 -18.53 19.22
C SER A 109 -2.06 -19.82 19.54
N GLU A 110 -2.34 -20.65 18.55
CA GLU A 110 -2.99 -21.95 18.72
C GLU A 110 -2.09 -22.90 19.53
N ASP A 111 -0.82 -23.04 19.13
CA ASP A 111 0.17 -23.88 19.80
C ASP A 111 0.35 -23.48 21.28
N ILE A 112 0.53 -22.18 21.57
CA ILE A 112 0.62 -21.68 22.94
C ILE A 112 -0.63 -22.05 23.75
N SER A 113 -1.82 -21.84 23.16
CA SER A 113 -3.09 -22.09 23.87
C SER A 113 -3.24 -23.56 24.24
N HIS A 114 -2.78 -24.46 23.37
CA HIS A 114 -2.79 -25.90 23.62
C HIS A 114 -1.79 -26.30 24.70
N GLU A 115 -0.55 -25.82 24.59
CA GLU A 115 0.51 -26.13 25.54
C GLU A 115 0.22 -25.59 26.95
N LEU A 116 -0.36 -24.39 27.09
CA LEU A 116 -0.75 -23.84 28.39
C LEU A 116 -1.96 -24.55 29.02
N ARG A 117 -2.88 -25.05 28.20
CA ARG A 117 -4.12 -25.71 28.68
C ARG A 117 -3.81 -26.97 29.48
N THR A 118 -2.80 -27.73 29.08
CA THR A 118 -2.42 -29.00 29.72
C THR A 118 -1.98 -28.83 31.19
N PRO A 119 -0.95 -28.04 31.52
CA PRO A 119 -0.51 -27.84 32.91
C PRO A 119 -1.58 -27.13 33.74
N LEU A 120 -2.35 -26.19 33.16
CA LEU A 120 -3.48 -25.55 33.85
C LEU A 120 -4.57 -26.55 34.24
N ASN A 121 -4.93 -27.46 33.34
CA ASN A 121 -5.90 -28.52 33.64
C ASN A 121 -5.35 -29.50 34.69
N ASN A 122 -4.05 -29.80 34.67
CA ASN A 122 -3.42 -30.64 35.69
C ASN A 122 -3.49 -29.98 37.08
N LEU A 123 -3.03 -28.73 37.20
CA LEU A 123 -3.13 -27.93 38.43
C LEU A 123 -4.57 -27.87 38.97
N MET A 124 -5.53 -27.62 38.08
CA MET A 124 -6.94 -27.55 38.45
C MET A 124 -7.48 -28.92 38.89
N GLY A 125 -7.14 -29.99 38.19
CA GLY A 125 -7.54 -31.36 38.54
C GLY A 125 -6.96 -31.81 39.88
N GLN A 126 -5.67 -31.57 40.11
CA GLN A 126 -5.02 -31.88 41.38
C GLN A 126 -5.64 -31.09 42.55
N THR A 127 -5.94 -29.80 42.33
CA THR A 127 -6.65 -28.97 43.32
C THR A 127 -8.04 -29.51 43.62
N GLN A 128 -8.84 -29.86 42.60
CA GLN A 128 -10.17 -30.43 42.79
C GLN A 128 -10.13 -31.75 43.57
N ILE A 129 -9.17 -32.62 43.25
CA ILE A 129 -8.95 -33.89 43.95
C ILE A 129 -8.57 -33.62 45.42
N ALA A 130 -7.71 -32.64 45.68
CA ALA A 130 -7.29 -32.27 47.02
C ALA A 130 -8.45 -31.71 47.86
N LEU A 131 -9.37 -30.96 47.25
CA LEU A 131 -10.56 -30.41 47.91
C LEU A 131 -11.67 -31.46 48.12
N SER A 132 -11.67 -32.57 47.37
CA SER A 132 -12.75 -33.56 47.42
C SER A 132 -12.74 -34.46 48.66
N LYS A 133 -11.61 -34.57 49.37
CA LYS A 133 -11.43 -35.49 50.51
C LYS A 133 -10.47 -34.89 51.54
N SER A 134 -10.61 -35.26 52.81
CA SER A 134 -9.64 -34.89 53.84
C SER A 134 -8.27 -35.55 53.56
N ARG A 135 -7.20 -34.75 53.61
CA ARG A 135 -5.81 -35.15 53.32
C ARG A 135 -4.93 -34.93 54.53
N SER A 136 -3.82 -35.67 54.61
CA SER A 136 -2.78 -35.39 55.62
C SER A 136 -2.05 -34.09 55.30
N ARG A 137 -1.35 -33.53 56.30
CA ARG A 137 -0.51 -32.35 56.10
C ARG A 137 0.59 -32.61 55.07
N ASP A 138 1.23 -33.78 55.15
CA ASP A 138 2.31 -34.18 54.25
C ASP A 138 1.83 -34.32 52.80
N GLU A 139 0.61 -34.82 52.58
CA GLU A 139 0.02 -34.89 51.23
C GLU A 139 -0.23 -33.50 50.63
N LEU A 140 -0.73 -32.56 51.44
CA LEU A 140 -0.95 -31.17 51.00
C LEU A 140 0.37 -30.46 50.72
N GLU A 141 1.39 -30.69 51.53
CA GLU A 141 2.73 -30.11 51.33
C GLU A 141 3.36 -30.61 50.02
N ASN A 142 3.29 -31.92 49.76
CA ASN A 142 3.75 -32.50 48.49
C ASN A 142 2.98 -31.96 47.27
N LEU A 143 1.66 -31.77 47.40
CA LEU A 143 0.84 -31.15 46.35
C LEU A 143 1.30 -29.72 46.04
N LEU A 144 1.58 -28.91 47.07
CA LEU A 144 2.06 -27.54 46.89
C LEU A 144 3.43 -27.51 46.21
N TYR A 145 4.32 -28.44 46.54
CA TYR A 145 5.60 -28.59 45.82
C TYR A 145 5.38 -28.95 44.35
N SER A 146 4.47 -29.88 44.05
CA SER A 146 4.13 -30.23 42.66
C SER A 146 3.54 -29.04 41.90
N HIS A 147 2.69 -28.24 42.54
CA HIS A 147 2.14 -27.03 41.93
C HIS A 147 3.23 -25.99 41.67
N LEU A 148 4.17 -25.80 42.61
CA LEU A 148 5.28 -24.87 42.46
C LEU A 148 6.13 -25.22 41.24
N GLU A 149 6.46 -26.50 41.06
CA GLU A 149 7.21 -26.97 39.89
C GLU A 149 6.47 -26.67 38.57
N GLU A 150 5.15 -26.87 38.53
CA GLU A 150 4.35 -26.54 37.35
C GLU A 150 4.28 -25.02 37.08
N TYR A 151 4.21 -24.19 38.13
CA TYR A 151 4.29 -22.73 37.96
C TYR A 151 5.65 -22.27 37.43
N GLU A 152 6.74 -22.89 37.89
CA GLU A 152 8.10 -22.62 37.39
C GLU A 152 8.22 -23.02 35.92
N ARG A 153 7.68 -24.19 35.54
CA ARG A 153 7.62 -24.65 34.13
C ARG A 153 6.82 -23.68 33.26
N LEU A 154 5.64 -23.26 33.70
CA LEU A 154 4.82 -22.27 33.00
C LEU A 154 5.55 -20.94 32.81
N THR A 155 6.26 -20.48 33.85
CA THR A 155 7.05 -19.24 33.79
C THR A 155 8.17 -19.36 32.75
N GLN A 156 8.96 -20.45 32.80
CA GLN A 156 10.02 -20.69 31.82
C GLN A 156 9.47 -20.78 30.39
N MET A 157 8.30 -21.38 30.22
CA MET A 157 7.64 -21.49 28.93
C MET A 157 7.27 -20.11 28.36
N ILE A 158 6.68 -19.24 29.18
CA ILE A 158 6.34 -17.86 28.79
C ILE A 158 7.61 -17.07 28.46
N GLU A 159 8.68 -17.22 29.24
CA GLU A 159 9.96 -16.56 28.97
C GLU A 159 10.56 -17.01 27.64
N ASN A 160 10.53 -18.32 27.34
CA ASN A 160 10.99 -18.87 26.07
C ASN A 160 10.18 -18.33 24.89
N MET A 161 8.85 -18.22 25.02
CA MET A 161 7.99 -17.64 23.99
C MET A 161 8.31 -16.16 23.75
N LEU A 162 8.48 -15.37 24.81
CA LEU A 162 8.87 -13.96 24.71
C LEU A 162 10.28 -13.78 24.15
N PHE A 163 11.17 -14.75 24.37
CA PHE A 163 12.49 -14.77 23.75
C PHE A 163 12.39 -15.02 22.24
N ILE A 164 11.66 -16.06 21.82
CA ILE A 164 11.45 -16.39 20.39
C ILE A 164 10.82 -15.20 19.66
N ALA A 165 9.74 -14.61 20.19
CA ALA A 165 9.10 -13.45 19.59
C ALA A 165 10.07 -12.27 19.39
N ARG A 166 10.97 -12.02 20.36
CA ARG A 166 11.98 -10.95 20.24
C ARG A 166 13.07 -11.28 19.21
N VAL A 167 13.49 -12.53 19.13
CA VAL A 167 14.53 -12.98 18.19
C VAL A 167 14.03 -12.98 16.74
N GLU A 168 12.80 -13.42 16.49
CA GLU A 168 12.17 -13.35 15.16
C GLU A 168 12.07 -11.90 14.66
N HIS A 169 11.77 -10.94 15.53
CA HIS A 169 11.80 -9.52 15.16
C HIS A 169 13.21 -8.97 14.89
N GLY A 170 14.25 -9.52 15.53
CA GLY A 170 15.64 -9.09 15.35
C GLY A 170 16.30 -9.59 14.05
N HIS A 171 15.88 -10.75 13.53
CA HIS A 171 16.46 -11.33 12.32
C HIS A 171 16.09 -10.60 11.02
N TYR A 172 15.05 -9.77 11.01
CA TYR A 172 14.69 -8.94 9.84
C TYR A 172 15.63 -7.76 9.57
N GLN A 173 16.60 -7.48 10.45
CA GLN A 173 17.62 -6.43 10.24
C GLN A 173 18.95 -6.95 9.69
N ILE A 174 19.06 -8.25 9.37
CA ILE A 174 20.29 -8.85 8.86
C ILE A 174 20.04 -9.49 7.48
N GLU A 175 19.60 -8.68 6.52
CA GLU A 175 19.87 -8.99 5.11
C GLU A 175 20.33 -7.71 4.43
N LYS A 176 21.57 -7.76 3.92
CA LYS A 176 22.32 -6.67 3.27
C LYS A 176 21.85 -6.47 1.83
#